data_AF-A0A938QPW6-F1
#
_entry.id   AF-A0A938QPW6-F1
#
_cell.length_a   1.000
_cell.length_b   1.000
_cell.length_c   1.000
_cell.angle_alpha   90.00
_cell.angle_beta   90.00
_cell.angle_gamma   90.00
#
_symmetry.space_group_name_H-M   'P 1'
#
loop_
_entity.id
_entity.type
_entity.pdbx_description
1 polymer ?
#
loop_
_entity_poly.entity_id
_entity_poly.type
_entity_poly.pdbx_seq_one_letter_code
_entity_poly.pdbx_strand_id
1 'polypeptide(L)' 'MKKNLADIILLIVGLGVMVFLLYLTAISAGWVQLLCILGTAVVYFGWHRTLLRLGWRLSGKDPDDFDFHFPG' A
#
# COMPACT_ATOMS: atom_id res chain seq x y z
N MET A 1 11.02 15.79 10.54
CA MET A 1 9.54 15.84 10.40
C MET A 1 9.06 15.76 8.94
N LYS A 2 9.66 16.46 7.96
CA LYS A 2 9.23 16.40 6.54
C LYS A 2 9.32 15.01 5.86
N LYS A 3 10.23 14.13 6.31
CA LYS A 3 10.44 12.78 5.73
C LYS A 3 9.24 11.84 5.87
N ASN A 4 8.48 11.93 6.96
CA ASN A 4 7.33 11.04 7.19
C ASN A 4 6.05 11.54 6.51
N LEU A 5 6.02 12.81 6.12
CA LEU A 5 4.82 13.45 5.56
C LEU A 5 4.49 12.87 4.18
N ALA A 6 5.49 12.54 3.37
CA ALA A 6 5.30 11.87 2.09
C ALA A 6 4.76 10.45 2.24
N ASP A 7 5.29 9.68 3.19
CA ASP A 7 4.82 8.31 3.45
C ASP A 7 3.38 8.30 4.01
N ILE A 8 3.03 9.26 4.87
CA ILE A 8 1.66 9.43 5.39
C ILE A 8 0.69 9.80 4.26
N ILE A 9 1.07 10.72 3.36
CA ILE A 9 0.25 11.07 2.19
C ILE A 9 0.03 9.83 1.31
N LEU A 10 1.09 9.05 1.05
CA LEU A 10 1.00 7.80 0.30
C LEU A 10 0.04 6.80 0.95
N LEU A 11 0.03 6.71 2.28
CA LEU A 11 -0.91 5.86 3.01
C LEU A 11 -2.35 6.34 2.86
N ILE A 12 -2.61 7.64 3.00
CA ILE A 12 -3.97 8.18 2.85
C ILE A 12 -4.47 8.02 1.41
N VAL A 13 -3.63 8.34 0.42
CA VAL A 13 -3.96 8.19 -0.99
C VAL A 13 -4.20 6.72 -1.34
N GLY A 14 -3.31 5.82 -0.92
CA GLY A 14 -3.48 4.39 -1.17
C GLY A 14 -4.75 3.82 -0.55
N LEU A 15 -5.12 4.27 0.66
CA LEU A 15 -6.40 3.93 1.29
C LEU A 15 -7.59 4.43 0.45
N GLY A 16 -7.55 5.69 0.00
CA GLY A 16 -8.59 6.26 -0.86
C GLY A 16 -8.76 5.50 -2.17
N VAL A 17 -7.66 5.10 -2.81
CA VAL A 17 -7.68 4.30 -4.04
C VAL A 17 -8.25 2.91 -3.78
N MET A 18 -7.90 2.25 -2.67
CA MET A 18 -8.50 0.95 -2.32
C MET A 18 -10.01 1.05 -2.10
N VAL A 19 -10.48 2.07 -1.37
CA VAL A 19 -11.92 2.29 -1.16
C VAL A 19 -12.63 2.53 -2.49
N PHE A 20 -12.04 3.33 -3.38
CA PHE A 20 -12.59 3.57 -4.71
C PHE A 20 -12.66 2.29 -5.57
N LEU A 21 -11.61 1.48 -5.57
CA LEU A 21 -11.60 0.20 -6.30
C LEU A 21 -12.60 -0.80 -5.73
N LEU A 22 -12.76 -0.87 -4.41
CA LEU A 22 -13.78 -1.72 -3.77
C LEU A 22 -15.20 -1.23 -4.07
N TYR A 23 -15.41 0.09 -4.11
CA TYR A 23 -16.68 0.68 -4.56
C TYR A 23 -16.99 0.31 -6.01
N LEU A 24 -16.02 0.45 -6.91
CA LEU A 24 -16.17 0.01 -8.30
C LEU A 24 -16.43 -1.50 -8.38
N THR A 25 -15.74 -2.30 -7.58
CA THR A 25 -15.96 -3.76 -7.50
C THR A 25 -17.41 -4.06 -7.16
N ALA A 26 -17.99 -3.35 -6.18
CA ALA A 26 -19.36 -3.57 -5.74
C ALA A 26 -20.43 -3.21 -6.79
N ILE A 27 -20.11 -2.33 -7.75
CA ILE A 27 -21.03 -1.88 -8.80
C ILE A 27 -20.75 -2.58 -10.15
N SER A 28 -19.53 -3.08 -10.33
CA SER A 28 -19.09 -3.77 -11.55
C SER A 28 -19.54 -5.23 -11.60
N ALA A 29 -19.61 -5.80 -12.80
CA ALA A 29 -19.89 -7.21 -13.02
C ALA A 29 -18.90 -7.83 -14.02
N GLY A 30 -18.73 -9.15 -13.93
CA GLY A 30 -17.89 -9.93 -14.84
C GLY A 30 -16.39 -9.60 -14.70
N TRP A 31 -15.69 -9.49 -15.83
CA TRP A 31 -14.23 -9.32 -15.87
C TRP A 31 -13.75 -8.00 -15.23
N VAL A 32 -14.58 -6.95 -15.22
CA VAL A 32 -14.24 -5.67 -14.58
C VAL A 32 -14.11 -5.83 -13.07
N GLN A 33 -14.97 -6.65 -12.45
CA GLN A 33 -14.92 -6.93 -11.02
C GLN A 33 -13.60 -7.60 -10.64
N LEU A 34 -13.14 -8.57 -11.44
CA LEU A 34 -11.84 -9.22 -11.28
C LEU A 34 -10.68 -8.21 -11.37
N LEU A 35 -10.72 -7.28 -12.32
CA LEU A 35 -9.70 -6.24 -12.46
C LEU A 35 -9.68 -5.28 -11.26
N CYS A 36 -10.84 -4.91 -10.73
CA CYS A 36 -10.92 -4.05 -9.54
C CYS A 36 -10.37 -4.76 -8.29
N ILE A 37 -10.66 -6.06 -8.12
CA ILE A 37 -10.10 -6.88 -7.03
C ILE A 37 -8.58 -7.01 -7.19
N LEU A 38 -8.10 -7.31 -8.39
CA LEU A 38 -6.67 -7.42 -8.68
C LEU A 38 -5.95 -6.09 -8.42
N GLY A 39 -6.52 -4.99 -8.90
CA GLY A 39 -6.01 -3.64 -8.65
C GLY A 39 -5.95 -3.33 -7.15
N THR A 40 -6.99 -3.71 -6.40
CA THR A 40 -7.03 -3.54 -4.95
C THR A 40 -5.92 -4.32 -4.27
N ALA A 41 -5.66 -5.57 -4.69
CA ALA A 41 -4.59 -6.39 -4.15
C ALA A 41 -3.19 -5.79 -4.39
N VAL A 42 -2.94 -5.26 -5.59
CA VAL A 42 -1.67 -4.57 -5.92
C VAL A 42 -1.48 -3.32 -5.07
N VAL A 43 -2.52 -2.48 -4.95
CA VAL A 43 -2.48 -1.26 -4.14
C VAL A 43 -2.28 -1.60 -2.67
N TYR A 44 -2.97 -2.62 -2.15
CA TYR A 44 -2.82 -3.11 -0.79
C TYR A 44 -1.39 -3.58 -0.51
N PHE A 45 -0.78 -4.35 -1.42
CA PHE A 45 0.58 -4.86 -1.22
C PHE A 45 1.61 -3.73 -1.09
N GLY A 46 1.53 -2.73 -1.98
CA GLY A 46 2.39 -1.54 -1.91
C GLY A 46 2.13 -0.70 -0.65
N TRP A 47 0.86 -0.49 -0.31
CA TRP A 47 0.44 0.25 0.87
C TRP A 47 0.90 -0.40 2.17
N HIS A 48 0.72 -1.71 2.30
CA HIS A 48 1.13 -2.48 3.47
C HIS A 48 2.64 -2.40 3.71
N ARG A 49 3.44 -2.48 2.64
CA ARG A 49 4.91 -2.35 2.73
C ARG A 49 5.34 -0.97 3.23
N THR A 50 4.70 0.10 2.76
CA THR A 50 4.93 1.47 3.25
C THR A 50 4.57 1.60 4.73
N LEU A 51 3.44 1.01 5.13
CA LEU A 51 2.97 1.02 6.51
C LEU A 51 3.93 0.32 7.46
N LEU A 52 4.45 -0.85 7.05
CA LEU A 52 5.49 -1.55 7.79
C LEU A 52 6.74 -0.67 7.91
N ARG A 53 7.31 -0.15 6.82
CA ARG A 53 8.49 0.74 6.91
C ARG A 53 8.30 1.90 7.88
N LEU A 54 7.12 2.51 7.88
CA LEU A 54 6.77 3.61 8.78
C LEU A 54 6.67 3.15 10.24
N GLY A 55 5.98 2.03 10.50
CA GLY A 55 5.85 1.44 11.83
C GLY A 55 7.20 1.01 12.42
N TRP A 56 8.08 0.42 11.61
CA TRP A 56 9.44 0.04 12.02
C TRP A 56 10.29 1.27 12.36
N ARG A 57 10.26 2.32 11.51
CA ARG A 57 10.91 3.62 11.80
C ARG A 57 10.42 4.26 13.08
N LEU A 58 9.11 4.23 13.35
CA LEU A 58 8.53 4.79 14.58
C LEU A 58 8.90 3.97 15.82
N SER A 59 9.15 2.66 15.65
CA SER A 59 9.55 1.75 16.72
C SER A 59 11.05 1.86 17.08
N GLY A 60 11.82 2.69 16.37
CA GLY A 60 13.26 2.89 16.64
C GLY A 60 14.13 1.69 16.25
N LYS A 61 13.58 0.73 15.49
CA LYS A 61 14.35 -0.33 14.83
C LYS A 61 14.72 0.17 13.45
N ASP A 62 16.03 0.38 13.22
CA ASP A 62 16.52 0.85 11.93
C ASP A 62 16.12 -0.16 10.84
N PRO A 63 15.37 0.26 9.80
CA PRO A 63 14.91 -0.62 8.74
C PRO A 63 16.03 -1.06 7.77
N ASP A 64 17.25 -0.56 7.95
CA ASP A 64 18.41 -0.86 7.12
C ASP A 64 18.98 -2.29 7.38
N ASP A 65 18.53 -2.98 8.44
CA ASP A 65 18.80 -4.41 8.64
C ASP A 65 17.90 -5.35 7.81
N PHE A 66 16.87 -4.81 7.16
CA PHE A 66 15.98 -5.55 6.26
C PHE A 66 16.23 -5.19 4.80
N ASP A 67 17.50 -5.03 4.44
CA ASP A 67 17.93 -5.08 3.04
C ASP A 67 17.66 -6.52 2.52
N PHE A 68 16.40 -6.78 2.17
CA PHE A 68 16.04 -7.88 1.29
C PHE A 68 16.63 -7.54 -0.08
N HIS A 69 17.93 -7.79 -0.21
CA HIS A 69 18.58 -8.06 -1.47
C HIS A 69 17.77 -9.20 -2.10
N PHE A 70 16.94 -8.90 -3.09
CA PHE A 70 16.48 -9.94 -3.99
C PHE A 70 17.73 -10.40 -4.73
N PRO A 71 18.21 -11.64 -4.53
CA PRO A 71 19.30 -12.14 -5.35
C PRO A 71 18.78 -12.21 -6.79
N GLY A 72 19.33 -11.34 -7.64
CA GLY A 72 19.33 -11.54 -9.08
C GLY A 72 20.38 -12.57 -9.47
#